data_AF-A0A2N1VA83-F1
#
_entry.id   AF-A0A2N1VA83-F1
#
_cell.length_a   1.000
_cell.length_b   1.000
_cell.length_c   1.000
_cell.angle_alpha   90.00
_cell.angle_beta   90.00
_cell.angle_gamma   90.00
#
_symmetry.space_group_name_H-M   'P 1'
#
loop_
_entity.id
_entity.type
_entity.pdbx_description
1 polymer ?
#
loop_
_entity_poly.entity_id
_entity_poly.type
_entity_poly.pdbx_seq_one_letter_code
_entity_poly.pdbx_strand_id
1 'polypeptide(L)' 'MRISFRILPLILFLIYFSSAEYSYANTSEGFKRGMVVSASDIASDAGISILKKGGNAIDASVAVG' A
#
# COMPACT_ATOMS: atom_id res chain seq x y z
N MET A 1 -36.00 24.54 9.54
CA MET A 1 -35.69 23.09 9.64
C MET A 1 -35.57 22.75 11.13
N ARG A 2 -36.59 22.13 11.73
CA ARG A 2 -36.58 21.78 13.16
C ARG A 2 -36.11 20.34 13.29
N ILE A 3 -34.83 20.14 13.60
CA ILE A 3 -34.30 18.84 13.98
C ILE A 3 -35.07 18.41 15.24
N SER A 4 -35.79 17.30 15.19
CA SER A 4 -36.55 16.81 16.33
C SER A 4 -35.58 16.26 17.38
N PHE A 5 -35.84 16.49 18.67
CA PHE A 5 -34.96 16.05 19.75
C PHE A 5 -34.70 14.52 19.76
N ARG A 6 -35.57 13.77 19.08
CA ARG A 6 -35.52 12.31 18.92
C ARG A 6 -34.37 11.83 18.02
N ILE A 7 -33.89 12.66 17.09
CA ILE A 7 -32.80 12.29 16.17
C ILE A 7 -31.40 12.73 16.67
N LEU A 8 -31.34 13.52 17.74
CA LEU A 8 -30.10 13.99 18.35
C LEU A 8 -29.13 12.87 18.80
N PRO A 9 -29.57 11.78 19.46
CA PRO A 9 -28.64 10.73 19.90
C PRO A 9 -28.05 9.94 18.73
N LEU A 10 -28.80 9.76 17.64
CA LEU A 10 -28.32 9.10 16.43
C LEU A 10 -27.24 9.93 15.73
N ILE A 11 -27.42 11.25 15.68
CA ILE A 11 -26.43 12.17 15.11
C ILE A 11 -25.13 12.14 15.93
N LEU A 12 -25.23 12.17 17.26
CA LEU A 12 -24.06 12.07 18.14
C LEU A 12 -23.33 10.74 18.00
N PHE A 13 -24.06 9.63 17.88
CA PHE A 13 -23.48 8.31 17.64
C PHE A 13 -22.70 8.24 16.32
N LEU A 14 -23.26 8.80 15.24
CA LEU A 14 -22.60 8.84 13.94
C LEU A 14 -21.33 9.72 13.93
N ILE A 15 -21.36 10.83 14.66
CA ILE A 15 -20.18 11.71 14.82
C ILE A 15 -19.09 11.01 15.64
N TYR A 16 -19.47 10.29 16.70
CA TYR A 16 -18.52 9.54 17.52
C TYR A 16 -17.86 8.39 16.76
N PHE A 17 -18.61 7.75 15.86
CA PHE A 17 -18.09 6.62 15.06
C PHE A 17 -17.27 7.05 13.84
N SER A 18 -17.35 8.32 13.42
CA SER A 18 -16.61 8.81 12.25
C SER A 18 -15.13 9.13 12.52
N SER A 19 -14.68 9.10 13.77
CA SER A 19 -13.28 9.36 14.15
C SER A 19 -12.38 8.12 14.13
N ALA A 20 -12.75 7.08 13.38
CA ALA A 20 -11.85 5.97 13.09
C ALA A 20 -10.70 6.46 12.19
N GLU A 21 -9.60 6.90 12.81
CA GLU A 21 -8.37 7.24 12.11
C GLU A 21 -7.74 5.96 11.54
N TYR A 22 -7.72 5.84 10.22
CA TYR A 22 -6.88 4.86 9.55
C TYR A 22 -5.45 5.41 9.55
N SER A 23 -4.58 4.88 10.42
CA SER A 23 -3.14 5.08 10.29
C SER A 23 -2.69 4.50 8.95
N TYR A 24 -2.50 5.35 7.95
CA TYR A 24 -1.87 4.99 6.70
C TYR A 24 -0.38 4.80 7.02
N ALA A 25 0.02 3.56 7.33
CA ALA A 25 1.42 3.21 7.41
C ALA A 25 2.05 3.64 6.08
N ASN A 26 3.02 4.55 6.13
CA ASN A 26 3.72 5.13 4.99
C ASN A 26 3.82 4.12 3.85
N THR A 27 2.87 4.17 2.90
CA THR A 27 2.97 3.36 1.71
C THR A 27 4.20 3.90 1.02
N SER A 28 5.28 3.12 1.01
CA SER A 28 6.41 3.38 0.11
C SER A 28 5.79 3.78 -1.21
N GLU A 29 6.13 4.96 -1.74
CA GLU A 29 5.66 5.38 -3.06
C GLU A 29 5.73 4.16 -3.97
N GLY A 30 4.56 3.66 -4.40
CA GLY A 30 4.46 2.29 -4.89
C GLY A 30 5.50 2.04 -5.98
N PHE A 31 6.22 0.92 -5.89
CA PHE A 31 7.25 0.59 -6.88
C PHE A 31 6.59 0.46 -8.26
N LYS A 32 6.83 1.44 -9.15
CA LYS A 32 6.18 1.52 -10.47
C LYS A 32 6.40 0.30 -11.37
N ARG A 33 7.44 -0.49 -11.10
CA ARG A 33 7.86 -1.66 -11.90
C ARG A 33 8.07 -2.93 -11.06
N GLY A 34 7.51 -2.98 -9.86
CA GLY A 34 7.70 -4.09 -8.92
C GLY A 34 8.95 -3.98 -8.04
N MET A 35 9.15 -4.96 -7.16
CA MET A 35 10.25 -5.04 -6.18
C MET A 35 10.97 -6.38 -6.34
N VAL A 36 12.29 -6.37 -6.13
CA VAL A 36 13.11 -7.59 -5.99
C VAL A 36 13.86 -7.49 -4.67
N VAL A 37 13.82 -8.56 -3.87
CA VAL A 37 14.51 -8.67 -2.58
C VAL A 37 15.28 -9.98 -2.57
N SER A 38 16.55 -9.93 -2.18
CA SER A 38 17.37 -11.10 -1.93
C SER A 38 18.36 -10.82 -0.79
N ALA A 39 19.05 -11.86 -0.32
CA ALA A 39 20.10 -11.73 0.70
C ALA A 39 21.38 -11.03 0.17
N SER A 40 21.47 -10.74 -1.13
CA SER A 40 22.62 -10.11 -1.76
C SER A 40 22.19 -8.88 -2.55
N ASP A 41 22.84 -7.74 -2.28
CA ASP A 41 22.54 -6.50 -3.00
C ASP A 41 22.75 -6.66 -4.51
N ILE A 42 23.82 -7.34 -4.93
CA ILE A 42 24.13 -7.54 -6.35
C ILE A 42 23.11 -8.43 -7.07
N ALA A 43 22.54 -9.41 -6.36
CA ALA A 43 21.50 -10.28 -6.92
C ALA A 43 20.17 -9.54 -7.02
N SER A 44 19.85 -8.71 -6.03
CA SER A 44 18.69 -7.81 -6.08
C SER A 44 18.82 -6.83 -7.26
N ASP A 45 19.99 -6.23 -7.46
CA ASP A 45 20.27 -5.34 -8.59
C ASP A 45 20.17 -6.06 -9.95
N ALA A 46 20.63 -7.31 -10.03
CA ALA A 46 20.47 -8.13 -11.23
C ALA A 46 18.99 -8.31 -11.59
N GLY A 47 18.15 -8.73 -10.63
CA GLY A 47 16.71 -8.88 -10.84
C GLY A 47 16.00 -7.55 -11.15
N ILE A 48 16.37 -6.45 -10.48
CA ILE A 48 15.86 -5.10 -10.78
C ILE A 48 16.21 -4.70 -12.22
N SER A 49 17.40 -5.03 -12.70
CA SER A 49 17.82 -4.72 -14.07
C SER A 49 16.95 -5.43 -15.11
N ILE A 50 16.50 -6.66 -14.82
CA ILE A 50 15.60 -7.44 -15.69
C ILE A 50 14.20 -6.80 -15.74
N LEU A 51 13.63 -6.44 -14.58
CA LEU A 51 12.34 -5.74 -14.53
C LEU A 51 12.39 -4.39 -15.27
N LYS A 52 13.49 -3.63 -15.14
CA LYS A 52 13.70 -2.37 -15.87
C LYS A 52 13.78 -2.56 -17.39
N LYS A 53 14.29 -3.69 -17.85
CA LYS A 53 14.35 -4.07 -19.28
C LYS A 53 13.02 -4.60 -19.82
N GLY A 54 11.99 -4.74 -18.97
CA GLY A 54 10.67 -5.25 -19.36
C GLY A 54 10.52 -6.76 -19.24
N GLY A 55 11.47 -7.45 -18.60
CA GLY A 55 11.30 -8.84 -18.20
C GLY A 55 10.23 -8.98 -17.11
N ASN A 56 9.66 -10.17 -16.98
CA ASN A 56 8.64 -10.45 -15.98
C ASN A 56 9.26 -10.87 -14.63
N ALA A 57 8.41 -11.18 -13.64
CA ALA A 57 8.86 -11.61 -12.31
C ALA A 57 9.67 -12.92 -12.35
N ILE A 58 9.33 -13.85 -13.24
CA ILE A 58 10.06 -15.13 -13.40
C ILE A 58 11.46 -14.87 -13.94
N ASP A 59 11.59 -14.02 -14.98
CA ASP A 59 12.88 -13.64 -15.55
C ASP A 59 13.78 -12.97 -14.47
N ALA A 60 13.19 -12.11 -13.64
CA ALA A 60 13.89 -11.46 -12.54
C ALA A 60 14.34 -12.47 -11.46
N SER A 61 13.50 -13.46 -11.11
CA SER A 61 13.87 -14.52 -10.18
C SER A 61 15.02 -15.39 -10.71
N VAL A 62 15.03 -15.70 -12.01
CA VAL A 62 16.14 -16.45 -12.63
C VAL A 62 17.46 -15.67 -12.57
N ALA A 63 17.41 -14.34 -12.67
CA ALA A 63 18.61 -13.50 -12.56
C ALA A 63 19.13 -13.33 -11.13
N VAL A 64 18.25 -13.46 -10.12
CA VAL A 64 18.65 -13.47 -8.70
C VAL A 64 19.43 -14.75 -8.37
N GLY A 65 19.05 -15.89 -8.97
CA GLY A 65 19.65 -17.21 -8.73
C GLY A 65 18.85 -18.06 -7.76
#